data_AF-A0A2G6MZM0-F1
#
_entry.id   AF-A0A2G6MZM0-F1
#
_cell.length_a   1.000
_cell.length_b   1.000
_cell.length_c   1.000
_cell.angle_alpha   90.00
_cell.angle_beta   90.00
_cell.angle_gamma   90.00
#
_symmetry.space_group_name_H-M   'P 1'
#
loop_
_entity.id
_entity.type
_entity.pdbx_description
1 polymer ?
#
loop_
_entity_poly.entity_id
_entity_poly.type
_entity_poly.pdbx_seq_one_letter_code
_entity_poly.pdbx_strand_id
1 'polypeptide(L)'
;MSSNNTGAKLGFEDKLWMAADKLRGTMDSAEYKHVVLGLIFLKYISDSFLEKYEALQAEEFADPEDRDEYLADNVFWVPAEARWSFLQGK
;
A
#
# COMPACT_ATOMS: atom_id res chain seq x y z
N MET A 1 33.09 -9.40 -2.90
CA MET A 1 32.45 -9.42 -1.58
C MET A 1 31.69 -8.11 -1.42
N SER A 2 30.42 -8.08 -1.82
CA SER A 2 29.51 -6.97 -1.50
C SER A 2 28.11 -7.54 -1.30
N SER A 3 27.87 -8.09 -0.11
CA SER A 3 26.53 -8.44 0.35
C SER A 3 25.84 -7.16 0.81
N ASN A 4 25.28 -6.38 -0.12
CA ASN A 4 24.37 -5.29 0.21
C ASN A 4 23.05 -5.90 0.69
N ASN A 5 22.94 -6.11 2.00
CA ASN A 5 21.70 -6.52 2.65
C ASN A 5 20.84 -5.27 2.93
N THR A 6 20.22 -4.72 1.88
CA THR A 6 19.33 -3.54 1.92
C THR A 6 17.87 -3.89 2.20
N GLY A 7 17.61 -4.95 2.97
CA GLY A 7 16.29 -5.25 3.51
C GLY A 7 16.44 -5.53 4.99
N ALA A 8 15.91 -4.66 5.84
CA ALA A 8 15.71 -5.02 7.25
C ALA A 8 14.85 -6.28 7.26
N LYS A 9 15.42 -7.43 7.67
CA LYS A 9 14.64 -8.65 7.89
C LYS A 9 13.77 -8.43 9.13
N LEU A 10 12.53 -8.02 8.91
CA LEU A 10 11.50 -7.78 9.91
C LEU A 10 10.98 -9.09 10.53
N GLY A 11 11.40 -10.25 10.00
CA GLY A 11 11.17 -11.57 10.59
C GLY A 11 9.82 -12.19 10.24
N PHE A 12 9.08 -11.57 9.31
CA PHE A 12 7.78 -12.05 8.85
C PHE A 12 7.70 -12.21 7.32
N GLU A 13 8.79 -11.92 6.59
CA GLU A 13 8.88 -12.06 5.14
C GLU A 13 8.58 -13.49 4.70
N ASP A 14 9.16 -14.48 5.40
CA ASP A 14 8.93 -15.90 5.10
C ASP A 14 7.45 -16.27 5.26
N LYS A 15 6.78 -15.72 6.27
CA LYS A 15 5.34 -15.96 6.49
C LYS A 15 4.49 -15.33 5.38
N LEU A 16 4.80 -14.09 4.99
CA LEU A 16 4.11 -13.41 3.90
C LEU A 16 4.33 -14.12 2.56
N TRP A 17 5.57 -14.55 2.31
CA TRP A 17 5.94 -15.32 1.12
C TRP A 17 5.18 -16.64 1.05
N MET A 18 5.16 -17.41 2.14
CA MET A 18 4.41 -18.66 2.22
C MET A 18 2.90 -18.46 2.04
N ALA A 19 2.33 -17.39 2.62
CA ALA A 19 0.92 -17.06 2.46
C ALA A 19 0.59 -16.73 1.00
N ALA A 20 1.42 -15.92 0.34
CA ALA A 20 1.26 -15.56 -1.07
C ALA A 20 1.40 -16.78 -1.99
N ASP A 21 2.41 -17.64 -1.79
CA ASP A 21 2.58 -18.84 -2.61
C ASP A 21 1.38 -19.81 -2.46
N LYS A 22 0.83 -19.93 -1.26
CA LYS A 22 -0.40 -20.72 -1.03
C LYS A 22 -1.62 -20.14 -1.77
N LEU A 23 -1.71 -18.81 -1.91
CA LEU A 23 -2.81 -18.13 -2.59
C LEU A 23 -2.65 -18.08 -4.12
N ARG A 24 -1.43 -18.26 -4.65
CA ARG A 24 -1.15 -18.25 -6.09
C ARG A 24 -1.84 -19.39 -6.86
N GLY A 25 -2.09 -20.52 -6.21
CA GLY A 25 -2.68 -21.69 -6.84
C GLY A 25 -1.84 -22.19 -8.02
N THR A 26 -2.46 -22.34 -9.20
CA THR A 26 -1.80 -22.83 -10.42
C THR A 26 -1.22 -21.72 -11.30
N MET A 27 -1.29 -20.45 -10.88
CA MET A 27 -0.79 -19.32 -11.68
C MET A 27 0.73 -19.30 -11.72
N ASP A 28 1.32 -18.97 -12.87
CA ASP A 28 2.77 -18.85 -12.97
C ASP A 28 3.29 -17.68 -12.13
N SER A 29 4.51 -17.81 -11.60
CA SER A 29 5.10 -16.77 -10.75
C SER A 29 5.33 -15.45 -11.51
N ALA A 30 5.58 -15.49 -12.82
CA ALA A 30 5.76 -14.30 -13.63
C ALA A 30 4.46 -13.52 -13.80
N GLU A 31 3.30 -14.18 -13.72
CA GLU A 31 1.98 -13.54 -13.79
C GLU A 31 1.52 -13.09 -12.39
N TYR A 32 1.69 -13.96 -11.38
CA TYR A 32 1.25 -13.69 -10.01
C TYR A 32 1.94 -12.47 -9.38
N LYS A 33 3.20 -12.19 -9.78
CA LYS A 33 3.92 -11.00 -9.30
C LYS A 33 3.15 -9.71 -9.59
N HIS A 34 2.43 -9.61 -10.71
CA HIS A 34 1.70 -8.40 -11.06
C HIS A 34 0.50 -8.18 -10.13
N VAL A 35 -0.16 -9.26 -9.72
CA VAL A 35 -1.26 -9.21 -8.76
C VAL A 35 -0.73 -8.84 -7.38
N VAL A 36 0.26 -9.56 -6.87
CA VAL A 36 0.78 -9.32 -5.50
C VAL A 36 1.44 -7.95 -5.37
N LEU A 37 2.31 -7.58 -6.32
CA LEU A 37 2.95 -6.26 -6.29
C LEU A 37 1.93 -5.15 -6.47
N GLY A 38 0.89 -5.36 -7.30
CA GLY A 38 -0.21 -4.42 -7.45
C GLY A 38 -0.99 -4.21 -6.14
N LEU A 39 -1.30 -5.29 -5.43
CA LEU A 39 -2.00 -5.23 -4.14
C LEU A 39 -1.15 -4.58 -3.04
N ILE A 40 0.15 -4.89 -2.97
CA ILE A 40 1.07 -4.25 -2.02
C ILE A 40 1.19 -2.77 -2.31
N PHE A 41 1.34 -2.39 -3.59
CA PHE A 41 1.38 -1.00 -4.00
C PHE A 41 0.08 -0.26 -3.64
N LEU A 42 -1.08 -0.86 -3.93
CA LEU A 42 -2.38 -0.28 -3.58
C LEU A 42 -2.55 -0.08 -2.07
N LYS A 43 -2.14 -1.08 -1.26
CA LYS A 43 -2.13 -0.97 0.20
C LYS A 43 -1.24 0.17 0.66
N TYR A 44 -0.03 0.26 0.13
CA TYR A 44 0.93 1.31 0.47
C TYR A 44 0.37 2.71 0.19
N ILE A 45 -0.12 2.98 -1.03
CA ILE A 45 -0.66 4.31 -1.35
C ILE A 45 -1.93 4.62 -0.55
N SER A 46 -2.75 3.61 -0.25
CA SER A 46 -3.95 3.79 0.58
C SER A 46 -3.60 4.15 2.02
N ASP A 47 -2.53 3.56 2.56
CA ASP A 47 -2.08 3.84 3.93
C ASP A 47 -1.46 5.23 4.04
N SER A 48 -0.58 5.60 3.10
CA SER A 48 -0.02 6.95 3.05
C SER A 48 -1.10 8.02 2.86
N PHE A 49 -2.11 7.75 2.03
CA PHE A 49 -3.26 8.63 1.87
C PHE A 49 -4.05 8.74 3.17
N LEU A 50 -4.34 7.63 3.84
CA LEU A 50 -5.12 7.62 5.08
C LEU A 50 -4.41 8.38 6.21
N GLU A 51 -3.10 8.19 6.37
CA GLU A 51 -2.30 8.92 7.36
C GLU A 51 -2.37 10.43 7.13
N LYS A 52 -2.24 10.89 5.88
CA LYS A 52 -2.38 12.31 5.53
C LYS A 52 -3.82 12.80 5.72
N TYR A 53 -4.82 12.01 5.33
CA TYR A 53 -6.24 12.34 5.49
C TYR A 53 -6.62 12.53 6.97
N GLU A 54 -6.13 11.66 7.85
CA GLU A 54 -6.34 11.78 9.30
C GLU A 54 -5.64 13.01 9.89
N ALA A 55 -4.43 13.33 9.41
CA ALA A 55 -3.72 14.56 9.80
C ALA A 55 -4.51 15.82 9.38
N LEU A 56 -4.94 15.90 8.12
CA LEU A 56 -5.73 17.03 7.60
C LEU A 56 -7.07 17.15 8.34
N GLN A 57 -7.73 16.05 8.70
CA GLN A 57 -8.98 16.11 9.47
C GLN A 57 -8.81 16.73 10.86
N ALA A 58 -7.61 16.66 11.44
CA ALA A 58 -7.31 17.25 12.74
C ALA A 58 -6.97 18.75 12.64
N GLU A 59 -6.78 19.29 11.44
CA GLU A 59 -6.43 20.69 11.19
C GLU A 59 -7.69 21.52 10.87
N GLU A 60 -7.92 22.62 11.59
CA GLU A 60 -9.17 23.41 11.53
C GLU A 60 -9.45 24.06 10.17
N PHE A 61 -8.40 24.37 9.41
CA PHE A 61 -8.49 25.08 8.12
C PHE A 61 -8.08 24.22 6.92
N ALA A 62 -7.79 22.94 7.13
CA ALA A 62 -7.46 22.02 6.05
C ALA A 62 -8.73 21.43 5.41
N ASP A 63 -8.63 21.09 4.13
CA ASP A 63 -9.65 20.30 3.43
C ASP A 63 -9.07 18.91 3.11
N PRO A 64 -9.46 17.86 3.86
CA PRO A 64 -9.01 16.50 3.60
C PRO A 64 -9.42 15.96 2.22
N GLU A 65 -10.36 16.60 1.52
CA GLU A 65 -10.77 16.20 0.18
C GLU A 65 -10.19 17.10 -0.93
N ASP A 66 -9.31 18.05 -0.59
CA ASP A 66 -8.50 18.78 -1.56
C ASP A 66 -7.28 17.95 -2.00
N ARG A 67 -7.09 17.78 -3.30
CA ARG A 67 -6.02 16.96 -3.88
C ARG A 67 -4.65 17.64 -3.77
N ASP A 68 -4.61 18.96 -3.70
CA ASP A 68 -3.36 19.72 -3.67
C ASP A 68 -2.61 19.51 -2.33
N GLU A 69 -3.34 19.28 -1.24
CA GLU A 69 -2.79 18.94 0.09
C GLU A 69 -1.95 17.66 0.08
N TYR A 70 -2.25 16.71 -0.82
CA TYR A 70 -1.54 15.45 -0.96
C TYR A 70 -0.35 15.58 -1.91
N LEU A 71 -0.53 16.32 -3.01
CA LEU A 71 0.54 16.58 -3.98
C LEU A 71 1.72 17.31 -3.33
N ALA A 72 1.46 18.23 -2.40
CA ALA A 72 2.50 18.96 -1.67
C ALA A 72 3.47 18.02 -0.93
N ASP A 73 2.97 16.89 -0.41
CA ASP A 73 3.74 15.91 0.35
C ASP A 73 4.13 14.66 -0.47
N ASN A 74 3.94 14.70 -1.80
CA ASN A 74 4.14 13.55 -2.70
C ASN A 74 3.29 12.32 -2.31
N VAL A 75 2.13 12.54 -1.72
CA VAL A 75 1.14 11.51 -1.42
C VAL A 75 0.19 11.38 -2.61
N PHE A 76 -0.07 10.15 -3.05
CA PHE A 76 -1.05 9.93 -4.10
C PHE A 76 -2.46 10.19 -3.57
N TRP A 77 -3.25 10.96 -4.33
CA TRP A 77 -4.69 11.05 -4.09
C TRP A 77 -5.36 9.70 -4.39
N VAL A 78 -6.08 9.15 -3.41
CA VAL A 78 -6.80 7.87 -3.54
C VAL A 78 -8.33 8.11 -3.48
N PRO A 79 -9.06 7.91 -4.60
CA PRO A 79 -10.52 8.00 -4.62
C PRO A 79 -11.18 7.06 -3.62
N ALA A 80 -12.36 7.44 -3.11
CA ALA A 80 -13.07 6.69 -2.07
C ALA A 80 -13.26 5.20 -2.40
N GLU A 81 -13.57 4.86 -3.65
CA GLU A 81 -13.79 3.49 -4.11
C GLU A 81 -12.50 2.66 -4.22
N ALA A 82 -11.34 3.31 -4.22
CA ALA A 82 -10.01 2.69 -4.32
C ALA A 82 -9.28 2.62 -2.97
N ARG A 83 -9.81 3.25 -1.91
CA ARG A 83 -9.23 3.19 -0.57
C ARG A 83 -9.27 1.75 -0.04
N TRP A 84 -8.17 1.28 0.54
CA TRP A 84 -8.07 -0.09 1.04
C TRP A 84 -9.23 -0.50 1.98
N SER A 85 -9.68 0.41 2.84
CA SER A 85 -10.81 0.18 3.75
C SER A 85 -12.13 -0.14 3.02
N PHE A 86 -12.36 0.48 1.86
CA PHE A 86 -13.52 0.18 1.02
C PHE A 86 -13.41 -1.19 0.35
N LEU A 87 -12.21 -1.55 -0.11
CA LEU A 87 -11.96 -2.79 -0.84
C LEU A 87 -11.93 -4.02 0.07
N GLN A 88 -11.39 -3.90 1.28
CA GLN A 88 -11.32 -4.99 2.26
C GLN A 88 -12.70 -5.37 2.82
N GLY A 89 -13.63 -4.42 2.85
CA GLY A 89 -14.99 -4.63 3.35
C GLY A 89 -15.95 -5.29 2.35
N LYS A 90 -15.48 -5.61 1.15
CA LYS A 90 -16.25 -6.34 0.13
C LYS A 90 -15.84 -7.80 0.07
#